data_AF-A0A7V1D181-F1
#
_entry.id   AF-A0A7V1D181-F1
#
_cell.length_a   1.000
_cell.length_b   1.000
_cell.length_c   1.000
_cell.angle_alpha   90.00
_cell.angle_beta   90.00
_cell.angle_gamma   90.00
#
_symmetry.space_group_name_H-M   'P 1'
#
loop_
_entity.id
_entity.type
_entity.pdbx_description
1 polymer ?
#
loop_
_entity_poly.entity_id
_entity_poly.type
_entity_poly.pdbx_seq_one_letter_code
_entity_poly.pdbx_strand_id
1 'polypeptide(L)'
;MGVRLAMRKELMGLNNSDMLTADDVRAHLTQQVKQQPHSMQKGFSVISKFNDNHSQLLSGDNNRECLLEFQRHRLFKDVLYTRQSVDAWLNSQIN
;
A
#
# COMPACT_ATOMS: atom_id res chain seq x y z
N MET A 1 -7.08 -16.59 9.24
CA MET A 1 -7.33 -16.23 7.82
C MET A 1 -6.00 -15.89 7.12
N GLY A 2 -5.08 -16.85 6.91
CA GLY A 2 -3.71 -16.55 6.45
C GLY A 2 -3.20 -17.30 5.22
N VAL A 3 -3.82 -18.43 4.86
CA VAL A 3 -3.29 -19.33 3.81
C VAL A 3 -3.55 -18.78 2.40
N ARG A 4 -4.68 -18.13 2.16
CA ARG A 4 -5.03 -17.58 0.84
C ARG A 4 -4.14 -16.42 0.42
N LEU A 5 -3.71 -15.56 1.36
CA LEU A 5 -2.87 -14.41 1.03
C LEU A 5 -1.43 -14.83 0.71
N ALA A 6 -0.88 -15.77 1.50
CA ALA A 6 0.45 -16.32 1.27
C ALA A 6 0.52 -17.05 -0.07
N MET A 7 -0.43 -17.94 -0.35
CA MET A 7 -0.50 -18.65 -1.63
C MET A 7 -0.72 -17.70 -2.82
N ARG A 8 -1.49 -16.63 -2.63
CA ARG A 8 -1.68 -15.58 -3.65
C ARG A 8 -0.41 -14.79 -3.93
N LYS A 9 0.39 -14.49 -2.90
CA LYS A 9 1.71 -13.87 -3.05
C LYS A 9 2.70 -14.78 -3.78
N GLU A 10 2.70 -16.07 -3.44
CA GLU A 10 3.50 -17.07 -4.15
C GLU A 10 3.11 -17.16 -5.62
N LEU A 11 1.80 -17.18 -5.93
CA LEU A 11 1.27 -17.18 -7.30
C LEU A 11 1.56 -15.88 -8.08
N MET A 12 1.73 -14.75 -7.40
CA MET A 12 2.12 -13.47 -8.00
C MET A 12 3.64 -13.33 -8.16
N GLY A 13 4.45 -14.31 -7.73
CA GLY A 13 5.91 -14.24 -7.78
C GLY A 13 6.48 -13.15 -6.86
N LEU A 14 5.74 -12.71 -5.84
CA LEU A 14 6.12 -11.60 -4.95
C LEU A 14 7.21 -12.00 -3.94
N ASN A 15 7.56 -13.28 -3.83
CA ASN A 15 8.58 -13.76 -2.88
C ASN A 15 9.99 -13.22 -3.13
N ASN A 16 10.28 -12.72 -4.34
CA ASN A 16 11.57 -12.11 -4.69
C ASN A 16 11.44 -10.66 -5.18
N SER A 17 10.24 -10.07 -5.08
CA SER A 17 9.96 -8.74 -5.60
C SER A 17 9.76 -7.78 -4.44
N ASP A 18 10.36 -6.59 -4.50
CA ASP A 18 10.14 -5.46 -3.57
C ASP A 18 8.72 -4.85 -3.67
N MET A 19 7.76 -5.65 -4.12
CA MET A 19 6.38 -5.27 -4.37
C MET A 19 5.49 -5.72 -3.21
N LEU A 20 4.72 -4.77 -2.71
CA LEU A 20 3.79 -4.89 -1.61
C LEU A 20 2.36 -4.82 -2.13
N THR A 21 1.49 -5.65 -1.57
CA THR A 21 0.05 -5.52 -1.82
C THR A 21 -0.53 -4.35 -1.02
N ALA A 22 -1.71 -3.87 -1.40
CA ALA A 22 -2.40 -2.84 -0.61
C ALA A 22 -2.63 -3.27 0.86
N ASP A 23 -2.81 -4.58 1.09
CA ASP A 23 -2.94 -5.14 2.44
C ASP A 23 -1.62 -5.05 3.23
N ASP A 24 -0.49 -5.35 2.59
CA ASP A 24 0.83 -5.16 3.20
C ASP A 24 1.13 -3.70 3.53
N VAL A 25 0.77 -2.79 2.62
CA VAL A 25 0.93 -1.35 2.87
C VAL A 25 0.09 -0.93 4.08
N ARG A 26 -1.18 -1.36 4.16
CA ARG A 26 -2.03 -1.10 5.33
C ARG A 26 -1.45 -1.69 6.62
N ALA A 27 -0.92 -2.90 6.57
CA ALA A 27 -0.28 -3.55 7.72
C ALA A 27 0.97 -2.77 8.16
N HIS A 28 1.81 -2.35 7.20
CA HIS A 28 3.01 -1.57 7.44
C HIS A 28 2.70 -0.20 8.04
N LEU A 29 1.73 0.51 7.46
CA LEU A 29 1.21 1.78 7.99
C LEU A 29 0.70 1.60 9.42
N THR A 30 -0.17 0.61 9.65
CA THR A 30 -0.74 0.35 10.97
C THR A 30 0.35 0.03 12.00
N GLN A 31 1.40 -0.70 11.62
CA GLN A 31 2.52 -0.98 12.50
C GLN A 31 3.32 0.29 12.84
N GLN A 32 3.56 1.17 11.86
CA GLN A 32 4.17 2.48 12.09
C GLN A 32 3.34 3.36 13.03
N VAL A 33 2.01 3.42 12.83
CA VAL A 33 1.09 4.15 13.72
C VAL A 33 1.14 3.61 15.14
N LYS A 34 1.18 2.29 15.31
CA LYS A 34 1.30 1.65 16.63
C LYS A 34 2.62 1.94 17.32
N GLN A 35 3.71 2.10 16.57
CA GLN A 35 5.03 2.45 17.11
C GLN A 35 5.16 3.93 17.47
N GLN A 36 4.34 4.81 16.88
CA GLN A 36 4.34 6.26 17.16
C GLN A 36 2.97 6.73 17.70
N PRO A 37 2.64 6.42 18.97
CA PRO A 37 1.34 6.77 19.56
C PRO A 37 1.09 8.28 19.64
N HIS A 38 2.15 9.11 19.72
CA HIS A 38 2.03 10.59 19.66
C HIS A 38 1.52 11.10 18.31
N SER A 39 1.66 10.31 17.24
CA SER A 39 1.26 10.67 15.88
C SER A 39 0.07 9.83 15.41
N MET A 40 -0.67 9.22 16.33
CA MET A 40 -1.75 8.27 16.02
C MET A 40 -2.83 8.90 15.12
N GLN A 41 -3.19 10.16 15.36
CA GLN A 41 -4.13 10.89 14.50
C GLN A 41 -3.60 11.12 13.08
N LYS A 42 -2.31 11.48 12.94
CA LYS A 42 -1.65 11.59 11.62
C LYS A 42 -1.59 10.23 10.93
N GLY A 43 -1.26 9.18 11.67
CA GLY A 43 -1.19 7.81 11.18
C GLY A 43 -2.52 7.30 10.60
N PHE A 44 -3.63 7.50 11.31
CA PHE A 44 -4.95 7.17 10.78
C PHE A 44 -5.32 8.01 9.55
N SER A 45 -4.95 9.30 9.53
CA SER A 45 -5.16 10.15 8.36
C SER A 45 -4.41 9.64 7.13
N VAL A 46 -3.17 9.17 7.29
CA VAL A 46 -2.36 8.58 6.22
C VAL A 46 -3.00 7.27 5.70
N ILE A 47 -3.49 6.40 6.58
CA ILE A 47 -4.19 5.17 6.16
C ILE A 47 -5.47 5.49 5.37
N SER A 48 -6.25 6.47 5.81
CA SER A 48 -7.45 6.91 5.08
C SER A 48 -7.09 7.47 3.71
N LYS A 49 -6.09 8.37 3.62
CA LYS A 49 -5.60 8.90 2.34
C LYS A 49 -5.13 7.79 1.39
N PHE A 50 -4.42 6.79 1.91
CA PHE A 50 -4.01 5.64 1.11
C PHE A 50 -5.21 4.85 0.60
N ASN A 51 -6.23 4.62 1.44
CA ASN A 51 -7.44 3.91 1.03
C ASN A 51 -8.25 4.66 -0.02
N ASP A 52 -8.40 5.97 0.13
CA ASP A 52 -9.04 6.82 -0.88
C ASP A 52 -8.28 6.78 -2.20
N ASN A 53 -6.95 6.87 -2.17
CA ASN A 53 -6.12 6.80 -3.37
C ASN A 53 -6.19 5.41 -4.03
N HIS A 54 -6.12 4.33 -3.25
CA HIS A 54 -6.26 2.97 -3.74
C HIS A 54 -7.65 2.72 -4.37
N SER A 55 -8.72 3.24 -3.75
CA SER A 55 -10.08 3.14 -4.28
C SER A 55 -10.23 3.89 -5.60
N GLN A 56 -9.64 5.09 -5.71
CA GLN A 56 -9.60 5.87 -6.95
C GLN A 56 -8.82 5.15 -8.06
N LEU A 57 -7.64 4.61 -7.74
CA LEU A 57 -6.82 3.80 -8.65
C LEU A 57 -7.56 2.56 -9.16
N LEU A 58 -8.30 1.87 -8.29
CA LEU A 58 -9.15 0.74 -8.67
C LEU A 58 -10.28 1.18 -9.60
N SER A 59 -10.87 2.34 -9.31
CA SER A 59 -11.96 2.95 -10.08
C SER A 59 -11.50 3.50 -11.44
N GLY A 60 -10.19 3.56 -11.68
CA GLY A 60 -9.59 4.00 -12.95
C GLY A 60 -9.29 5.49 -13.01
N ASP A 61 -9.49 6.21 -11.91
CA ASP A 61 -9.14 7.62 -11.79
C ASP A 61 -7.64 7.70 -11.48
N ASN A 62 -6.84 8.09 -12.48
CA ASN A 62 -5.38 8.25 -12.35
C ASN A 62 -5.01 9.64 -11.83
N ASN A 63 -5.96 10.36 -11.23
CA ASN A 63 -5.80 11.76 -10.93
C ASN A 63 -5.39 11.96 -9.47
N ARG A 64 -4.08 12.05 -9.25
CA ARG A 64 -3.39 13.06 -8.43
C ARG A 64 -2.09 12.49 -7.89
N GLU A 65 -0.99 13.09 -8.35
CA GLU A 65 0.31 13.07 -7.67
C GLU A 65 0.90 11.65 -7.53
N CYS A 66 1.30 11.06 -8.66
CA CYS A 66 1.98 9.75 -8.73
C CYS A 66 3.38 9.78 -8.10
N LEU A 67 3.46 9.85 -6.77
CA LEU A 67 4.64 9.40 -6.01
C LEU A 67 4.59 7.89 -5.75
N LEU A 68 3.41 7.29 -5.89
CA LEU A 68 3.20 5.85 -5.74
C LEU A 68 3.35 5.17 -7.09
N GLU A 69 4.51 4.57 -7.37
CA GLU A 69 4.63 3.65 -8.49
C GLU A 69 3.81 2.39 -8.18
N PHE A 70 2.85 2.12 -9.06
CA PHE A 70 1.96 0.98 -8.93
C PHE A 70 2.01 0.11 -10.17
N GLN A 71 1.92 -1.20 -9.97
CA GLN A 71 1.80 -2.18 -11.03
C GLN A 71 0.50 -2.94 -10.86
N ARG A 72 -0.34 -2.97 -11.89
CA ARG A 72 -1.57 -3.79 -11.87
C ARG A 72 -1.24 -5.21 -12.28
N HIS A 73 -1.48 -6.16 -11.38
CA HIS A 73 -1.28 -7.57 -11.66
C HIS A 73 -2.39 -8.10 -12.59
N ARG A 74 -2.01 -8.63 -13.75
CA ARG A 74 -2.95 -9.02 -14.83
C ARG A 74 -3.93 -10.11 -14.41
N LEU A 75 -3.46 -11.10 -13.64
CA LEU A 75 -4.26 -12.27 -13.22
C LEU A 75 -5.24 -11.98 -12.08
N PHE A 76 -4.88 -11.05 -11.19
CA PHE A 76 -5.64 -10.82 -9.96
C PHE A 76 -6.34 -9.46 -9.96
N LYS A 77 -6.07 -8.62 -10.97
CA LYS A 77 -6.51 -7.22 -11.07
C LYS A 77 -6.13 -6.37 -9.84
N ASP A 78 -5.21 -6.86 -9.03
CA ASP A 78 -4.70 -6.18 -7.84
C ASP A 78 -3.71 -5.10 -8.23
N VAL A 79 -3.71 -4.04 -7.43
CA VAL A 79 -2.71 -2.98 -7.49
C VAL A 79 -1.59 -3.36 -6.52
N LEU A 80 -0.40 -3.56 -7.07
CA LEU A 80 0.84 -3.76 -6.33
C LEU A 80 1.58 -2.44 -6.28
N TYR A 81 2.25 -2.18 -5.16
CA TYR A 81 3.04 -0.98 -4.94
C TYR A 81 4.48 -1.38 -4.67
N THR A 82 5.46 -0.62 -5.11
CA THR A 82 6.84 -0.87 -4.67
C THR A 82 7.03 -0.34 -3.25
N ARG A 83 7.84 -1.03 -2.46
CA ARG A 83 8.18 -0.57 -1.10
C ARG A 83 8.76 0.84 -1.10
N GLN A 84 9.66 1.13 -2.05
CA GLN A 84 10.31 2.43 -2.20
C GLN A 84 9.31 3.57 -2.44
N SER A 85 8.33 3.38 -3.32
CA SER A 85 7.33 4.40 -3.59
C SER A 85 6.37 4.61 -2.43
N VAL A 86 6.04 3.54 -1.70
CA VAL A 86 5.22 3.63 -0.48
C VAL A 86 5.97 4.41 0.59
N ASP A 87 7.26 4.14 0.80
CA ASP A 87 8.11 4.85 1.76
C ASP A 87 8.26 6.34 1.39
N ALA A 88 8.50 6.63 0.10
CA ALA A 88 8.58 8.00 -0.41
C ALA A 88 7.26 8.77 -0.23
N TRP A 89 6.14 8.13 -0.54
CA TRP A 89 4.82 8.72 -0.33
C TRP A 89 4.53 8.94 1.15
N LEU A 90 4.84 7.95 2.00
CA LEU A 90 4.68 8.06 3.45
C LEU A 90 5.46 9.27 3.99
N ASN A 91 6.72 9.40 3.59
CA ASN A 91 7.59 10.48 4.01
C ASN A 91 7.00 11.84 3.60
N SER A 92 6.47 11.95 2.38
CA SER A 92 5.75 13.15 1.91
C SER A 92 4.45 13.46 2.65
N GLN A 93 3.85 12.51 3.38
CA GLN A 93 2.65 12.76 4.20
C GLN A 93 2.99 13.07 5.67
N ILE A 94 4.18 12.67 6.13
CA ILE A 94 4.63 12.86 7.51
C ILE A 94 5.39 14.19 7.68
N ASN A 95 6.25 14.54 6.71
CA ASN A 95 6.92 15.85 6.60
C ASN A 95 5.94 16.94 6.13
#